data_AF-A0A964PC64-F1
#
_entry.id   AF-A0A964PC64-F1
#
_cell.length_a   1.000
_cell.length_b   1.000
_cell.length_c   1.000
_cell.angle_alpha   90.00
_cell.angle_beta   90.00
_cell.angle_gamma   90.00
#
_symmetry.space_group_name_H-M   'P 1'
#
loop_
_entity.id
_entity.type
_entity.pdbx_description
1 polymer ?
#
loop_
_entity_poly.entity_id
_entity_poly.type
_entity_poly.pdbx_seq_one_letter_code
_entity_poly.pdbx_strand_id
1 'polypeptide(L)'
;MMELPRATPLWNQTLPPGADLLFSADGETLYVYALTHSEMRAYESSTGTLRTTFVLPGDAKDLEPSVTKTTDGRFLLIHRSVGGMGPAPWWSKLPGVGRLLRRERNDTVLVLDMNRRRERFRLHGWNTSSSLLSDDGRTLVTAHFENDRRVLRCWDVDAWKPLHLPIGVPAGLGAVVVLLLWWRGRLAMVKNTAGG
;
A
#
# COMPACT_ATOMS: atom_id res chain seq x y z
N MET A 1 -16.10 0.85 -50.15
CA MET A 1 -17.00 1.20 -49.04
C MET A 1 -16.51 0.43 -47.82
N MET A 2 -15.84 1.08 -46.87
CA MET A 2 -15.33 0.43 -45.64
C MET A 2 -16.46 0.41 -44.62
N GLU A 3 -16.82 -0.77 -44.12
CA GLU A 3 -17.69 -0.86 -42.94
C GLU A 3 -16.89 -0.46 -41.71
N LEU A 4 -17.35 0.57 -41.02
CA LEU A 4 -16.76 0.98 -39.75
C LEU A 4 -17.23 0.02 -38.64
N PRO A 5 -16.31 -0.47 -37.79
CA PRO A 5 -16.67 -1.35 -36.69
C PRO A 5 -17.65 -0.64 -35.74
N ARG A 6 -18.72 -1.33 -35.37
CA ARG A 6 -19.69 -0.87 -34.37
C ARG A 6 -19.21 -1.25 -32.97
N ALA A 7 -19.06 -0.27 -32.09
CA ALA A 7 -18.76 -0.51 -30.69
C ALA A 7 -20.04 -0.95 -29.95
N THR A 8 -19.97 -2.06 -29.21
CA THR A 8 -21.03 -2.51 -28.31
C THR A 8 -20.56 -2.28 -26.87
N PRO A 9 -21.33 -1.57 -26.03
CA PRO A 9 -20.96 -1.39 -24.63
C PRO A 9 -21.06 -2.73 -23.89
N LEU A 10 -20.01 -3.11 -23.15
CA LEU A 10 -20.01 -4.32 -22.34
C LEU A 10 -20.71 -4.11 -20.99
N TRP A 11 -20.45 -2.98 -20.36
CA TRP A 11 -21.04 -2.57 -19.08
C TRP A 11 -20.88 -1.06 -18.90
N ASN A 12 -21.56 -0.50 -17.90
CA ASN A 12 -21.52 0.93 -17.59
C ASN A 12 -21.45 1.15 -16.07
N GLN A 13 -20.69 2.16 -15.65
CA GLN A 13 -20.56 2.54 -14.25
C GLN A 13 -20.31 4.05 -14.12
N THR A 14 -20.96 4.66 -13.14
CA THR A 14 -20.72 6.07 -12.81
C THR A 14 -19.47 6.19 -11.94
N LEU A 15 -18.52 7.01 -12.40
CA LEU A 15 -17.25 7.23 -11.71
C LEU A 15 -17.31 8.50 -10.86
N PRO A 16 -16.53 8.58 -9.76
CA PRO A 16 -16.38 9.82 -9.02
C PRO A 16 -15.69 10.90 -9.89
N PRO A 17 -15.94 12.20 -9.62
CA PRO A 17 -15.27 13.28 -10.32
C PRO A 17 -13.75 13.20 -10.18
N GLY A 18 -13.02 13.40 -11.29
CA GLY A 18 -11.56 13.29 -11.32
C GLY A 18 -11.04 11.87 -11.22
N ALA A 19 -11.88 10.87 -11.51
CA ALA A 19 -11.42 9.51 -11.73
C ALA A 19 -10.64 9.40 -13.04
N ASP A 20 -9.58 8.63 -13.00
CA ASP A 20 -8.72 8.27 -14.11
C ASP A 20 -8.70 6.74 -14.27
N LEU A 21 -8.35 6.29 -15.48
CA LEU A 21 -8.55 4.93 -15.95
C LEU A 21 -7.24 4.32 -16.44
N LEU A 22 -6.96 3.10 -16.00
CA LEU A 22 -5.75 2.38 -16.40
C LEU A 22 -6.03 0.89 -16.60
N PHE A 23 -5.66 0.33 -17.75
CA PHE A 23 -5.69 -1.11 -17.95
C PHE A 23 -4.43 -1.80 -17.38
N SER A 24 -4.62 -3.02 -16.87
CA SER A 24 -3.53 -3.99 -16.73
C SER A 24 -2.89 -4.28 -18.08
N ALA A 25 -1.64 -4.75 -18.06
CA ALA A 25 -0.90 -5.07 -19.28
C ALA A 25 -1.59 -6.15 -20.13
N ASP A 26 -2.30 -7.08 -19.48
CA ASP A 26 -3.11 -8.12 -20.14
C ASP A 26 -4.49 -7.63 -20.61
N GLY A 27 -4.91 -6.41 -20.26
CA GLY A 27 -6.22 -5.86 -20.58
C GLY A 27 -7.40 -6.48 -19.84
N GLU A 28 -7.18 -7.46 -18.95
CA GLU A 28 -8.26 -8.15 -18.22
C GLU A 28 -8.81 -7.33 -17.04
N THR A 29 -8.03 -6.38 -16.55
CA THR A 29 -8.37 -5.57 -15.38
C THR A 29 -8.33 -4.09 -15.71
N LEU A 30 -9.43 -3.39 -15.42
CA LEU A 30 -9.50 -1.94 -15.45
C LEU A 30 -9.36 -1.39 -14.03
N TYR A 31 -8.32 -0.58 -13.80
CA TYR A 31 -8.14 0.19 -12.59
C TYR A 31 -8.80 1.54 -12.76
N VAL A 32 -9.64 1.89 -11.78
CA VAL A 32 -10.25 3.19 -11.62
C VAL A 32 -9.70 3.77 -10.35
N TYR A 33 -9.05 4.93 -10.42
CA TYR A 33 -8.62 5.67 -9.25
C TYR A 33 -9.04 7.12 -9.38
N ALA A 34 -9.44 7.75 -8.29
CA ALA A 34 -9.60 9.19 -8.24
C ALA A 34 -8.57 9.73 -7.26
N LEU A 35 -7.81 10.74 -7.68
CA LEU A 35 -6.74 11.33 -6.86
C LEU A 35 -7.29 12.02 -5.60
N THR A 36 -8.57 12.39 -5.63
CA THR A 36 -9.38 12.94 -4.53
C THR A 36 -10.04 11.85 -3.67
N HIS A 37 -9.84 10.58 -3.98
CA HIS A 37 -10.35 9.47 -3.17
C HIS A 37 -9.16 8.65 -2.67
N SER A 38 -9.28 8.15 -1.44
CA SER A 38 -8.28 7.26 -0.83
C SER A 38 -8.45 5.81 -1.29
N GLU A 39 -8.98 5.60 -2.50
CA GLU A 39 -9.26 4.28 -3.04
C GLU A 39 -8.93 4.20 -4.54
N MET A 40 -8.30 3.09 -4.92
CA MET A 40 -8.25 2.61 -6.29
C MET A 40 -9.02 1.30 -6.37
N ARG A 41 -9.90 1.17 -7.35
CA ARG A 41 -10.73 -0.02 -7.56
C ARG A 41 -10.29 -0.72 -8.83
N ALA A 42 -10.23 -2.05 -8.77
CA ALA A 42 -9.88 -2.88 -9.90
C ALA A 42 -11.12 -3.68 -10.33
N TYR A 43 -11.54 -3.48 -11.57
CA TYR A 43 -12.68 -4.15 -12.17
C TYR A 43 -12.22 -5.14 -13.23
N GLU A 44 -12.96 -6.22 -13.41
CA GLU A 44 -12.84 -7.04 -14.61
C GLU A 44 -13.29 -6.25 -15.84
N SER A 45 -12.45 -6.15 -16.86
CA SER A 45 -12.71 -5.32 -18.04
C SER A 45 -13.88 -5.81 -18.89
N SER A 46 -14.14 -7.12 -18.91
CA SER A 46 -15.21 -7.73 -19.70
C SER A 46 -16.58 -7.63 -19.06
N THR A 47 -16.66 -7.69 -17.73
CA THR A 47 -17.93 -7.78 -16.99
C THR A 47 -18.24 -6.57 -16.11
N GLY A 48 -17.25 -5.75 -15.78
CA GLY A 48 -17.39 -4.65 -14.82
C GLY A 48 -17.45 -5.13 -13.35
N THR A 49 -17.14 -6.40 -13.09
CA THR A 49 -17.16 -6.96 -11.73
C THR A 49 -15.99 -6.41 -10.91
N LEU A 50 -16.26 -5.87 -9.73
CA LEU A 50 -15.21 -5.41 -8.82
C LEU A 50 -14.39 -6.62 -8.32
N ARG A 51 -13.09 -6.62 -8.62
CA ARG A 51 -12.14 -7.67 -8.22
C ARG A 51 -11.44 -7.35 -6.91
N THR A 52 -11.04 -6.09 -6.71
CA THR A 52 -10.38 -5.64 -5.47
C THR A 52 -10.43 -4.12 -5.31
N THR A 53 -10.19 -3.65 -4.09
CA THR A 53 -10.02 -2.24 -3.74
C THR A 53 -8.71 -2.06 -3.00
N PHE A 54 -7.90 -1.13 -3.47
CA PHE A 54 -6.69 -0.68 -2.80
C PHE A 54 -6.99 0.61 -2.05
N VAL A 55 -6.69 0.62 -0.76
CA VAL A 55 -6.76 1.85 0.03
C VAL A 55 -5.49 2.65 -0.22
N LEU A 56 -5.64 3.77 -0.90
CA LEU A 56 -4.58 4.72 -1.13
C LEU A 56 -4.34 5.55 0.14
N PRO A 57 -3.09 5.66 0.59
CA PRO A 57 -2.75 6.30 1.85
C PRO A 57 -2.91 7.84 1.81
N GLY A 58 -3.33 8.39 2.95
CA GLY A 58 -3.45 9.84 3.20
C GLY A 58 -4.85 10.41 2.94
N ASP A 59 -5.15 11.52 3.63
CA ASP A 59 -6.40 12.25 3.42
C ASP A 59 -6.41 12.89 2.03
N ALA A 60 -7.52 12.68 1.32
CA ALA A 60 -7.79 13.12 -0.05
C ALA A 60 -7.60 14.62 -0.34
N LYS A 61 -7.43 15.45 0.69
CA LYS A 61 -7.76 16.87 0.60
C LYS A 61 -6.64 17.78 0.11
N ASP A 62 -5.38 17.38 0.21
CA ASP A 62 -4.33 18.40 0.11
C ASP A 62 -3.46 18.33 -1.16
N LEU A 63 -3.25 17.16 -1.80
CA LEU A 63 -2.27 17.04 -2.89
C LEU A 63 -2.59 15.95 -3.92
N GLU A 64 -2.39 16.28 -5.20
CA GLU A 64 -2.42 15.33 -6.32
C GLU A 64 -1.24 14.35 -6.23
N PRO A 65 -1.48 13.04 -6.08
CA PRO A 65 -0.44 12.02 -6.21
C PRO A 65 0.18 12.04 -7.60
N SER A 66 1.50 11.82 -7.67
CA SER A 66 2.14 11.39 -8.90
C SER A 66 1.90 9.89 -9.09
N VAL A 67 1.42 9.50 -10.26
CA VAL A 67 1.19 8.11 -10.65
C VAL A 67 2.10 7.81 -11.83
N THR A 68 2.96 6.80 -11.71
CA THR A 68 3.86 6.35 -12.77
C THR A 68 3.73 4.85 -12.94
N LYS A 69 3.62 4.40 -14.19
CA LYS A 69 3.55 2.98 -14.53
C LYS A 69 4.90 2.51 -15.06
N THR A 70 5.25 1.25 -14.81
CA THR A 70 6.36 0.61 -15.54
C THR A 70 6.01 0.43 -17.01
N THR A 71 7.03 0.31 -17.86
CA THR A 71 6.91 0.19 -19.31
C THR A 71 6.09 -1.03 -19.71
N ASP A 72 6.31 -2.15 -19.00
CA ASP A 72 5.56 -3.39 -19.16
C ASP A 72 4.14 -3.35 -18.57
N GLY A 73 3.79 -2.25 -17.89
CA GLY A 73 2.51 -2.04 -17.27
C GLY A 73 2.17 -2.96 -16.09
N ARG A 74 3.14 -3.67 -15.51
CA ARG A 74 2.91 -4.59 -14.39
C ARG A 74 2.89 -3.92 -13.03
N PHE A 75 3.61 -2.80 -12.89
CA PHE A 75 3.73 -2.10 -11.62
C PHE A 75 3.24 -0.67 -11.73
N LEU A 76 2.60 -0.21 -10.65
CA LEU A 76 2.16 1.16 -10.47
C LEU A 76 2.87 1.76 -9.26
N LEU A 77 3.62 2.84 -9.49
CA LEU A 77 4.18 3.69 -8.46
C LEU A 77 3.22 4.84 -8.20
N ILE A 78 2.74 4.96 -6.96
CA ILE A 78 1.95 6.09 -6.50
C ILE A 78 2.77 6.81 -5.45
N HIS A 79 3.10 8.08 -5.71
CA HIS A 79 3.83 8.93 -4.78
C HIS A 79 3.01 10.16 -4.44
N ARG A 80 2.58 10.23 -3.18
CA ARG A 80 1.93 11.41 -2.62
C ARG A 80 2.93 12.12 -1.71
N SER A 81 3.54 13.18 -2.23
CA SER A 81 4.45 14.04 -1.47
C SER A 81 3.65 15.15 -0.81
N VAL A 82 3.66 15.23 0.53
CA VAL A 82 3.24 16.46 1.21
C VAL A 82 4.21 17.56 0.81
N GLY A 83 3.79 18.45 -0.10
CA GLY A 83 4.59 19.47 -0.77
C GLY A 83 5.85 19.80 0.01
N GLY A 84 6.98 19.29 -0.47
CA GLY A 84 8.23 19.37 0.27
C GLY A 84 8.54 20.84 0.50
N MET A 85 8.37 21.31 1.74
CA MET A 85 8.97 22.58 2.11
C MET A 85 10.46 22.39 1.82
N GLY A 86 11.05 23.30 1.04
CA GLY A 86 12.48 23.34 0.79
C GLY A 86 13.28 23.41 2.12
N PRO A 87 14.60 23.62 2.08
CA PRO A 87 15.40 23.74 3.30
C PRO A 87 14.68 24.65 4.30
N ALA A 88 14.48 24.15 5.52
CA ALA A 88 13.58 24.80 6.45
C ALA A 88 14.14 26.20 6.71
N PRO A 89 13.33 27.26 6.54
CA PRO A 89 13.85 28.62 6.65
C PRO A 89 14.44 28.82 8.05
N TRP A 90 15.50 29.61 8.18
CA TRP A 90 16.32 29.70 9.39
C TRP A 90 15.51 29.98 10.68
N TRP A 91 14.40 30.71 10.58
CA TRP A 91 13.49 31.01 11.69
C TRP A 91 12.73 29.79 12.23
N SER A 92 12.61 28.70 11.46
CA SER A 92 12.05 27.42 11.93
C SER A 92 12.93 26.72 12.97
N LYS A 93 14.21 27.11 13.08
CA LYS A 93 15.16 26.60 14.08
C LYS A 93 15.07 27.32 15.42
N LEU A 94 14.24 28.37 15.52
CA LEU A 94 14.02 29.08 16.77
C LEU A 94 13.32 28.17 17.80
N PRO A 95 13.71 28.24 19.09
CA PRO A 95 13.07 27.47 20.15
C PRO A 95 11.56 27.68 20.16
N GLY A 96 10.78 26.59 20.19
CA GLY A 96 9.31 26.63 20.17
C GLY A 96 8.68 26.73 18.78
N VAL A 97 9.30 27.44 17.83
CA VAL A 97 8.77 27.62 16.46
C VAL A 97 8.80 26.30 15.67
N GLY A 98 9.91 25.57 15.71
CA GLY A 98 10.05 24.31 14.99
C GLY A 98 9.07 23.21 15.43
N ARG A 99 8.62 23.25 16.70
CA ARG A 99 7.63 22.30 17.24
C ARG A 99 6.21 22.61 16.78
N LEU A 100 5.88 23.90 16.63
CA LEU A 100 4.60 24.37 16.09
C LEU A 100 4.46 24.11 14.59
N LEU A 101 5.58 24.14 13.86
CA LEU A 101 5.63 23.91 12.41
C LEU A 101 5.75 22.44 12.02
N ARG A 102 5.81 21.51 12.99
CA ARG A 102 5.87 20.07 12.72
C ARG A 102 4.47 19.57 12.33
N ARG A 103 4.01 19.99 11.14
CA ARG A 103 2.84 19.42 10.49
C ARG A 103 3.09 17.92 10.33
N GLU A 104 2.10 17.11 10.68
CA GLU A 104 2.15 15.66 10.52
C GLU A 104 2.39 15.37 9.03
N ARG A 105 3.59 14.86 8.72
CA ARG A 105 4.03 14.65 7.34
C ARG A 105 3.51 13.29 6.89
N ASN A 106 2.39 13.30 6.17
CA ASN A 106 1.78 12.08 5.63
C ASN A 106 2.27 11.81 4.20
N ASP A 107 3.58 11.90 3.94
CA ASP A 107 4.11 11.49 2.64
C ASP A 107 4.04 9.97 2.53
N THR A 108 3.64 9.49 1.36
CA THR A 108 3.56 8.05 1.12
C THR A 108 4.01 7.70 -0.29
N VAL A 109 4.81 6.63 -0.39
CA VAL A 109 5.20 5.99 -1.64
C VAL A 109 4.65 4.57 -1.63
N LEU A 110 3.91 4.20 -2.66
CA LEU A 110 3.24 2.91 -2.80
C LEU A 110 3.64 2.26 -4.12
N VAL A 111 4.00 0.98 -4.07
CA VAL A 111 4.22 0.16 -5.27
C VAL A 111 3.17 -0.94 -5.29
N LEU A 112 2.36 -0.94 -6.35
CA LEU A 112 1.31 -1.93 -6.58
C LEU A 112 1.74 -2.89 -7.68
N ASP A 113 1.54 -4.18 -7.44
CA ASP A 113 1.63 -5.24 -8.44
C ASP A 113 0.24 -5.40 -9.05
N MET A 114 0.09 -4.91 -10.27
CA MET A 114 -1.19 -4.91 -10.98
C MET A 114 -1.58 -6.34 -11.37
N ASN A 115 -0.65 -7.14 -11.89
CA ASN A 115 -0.96 -8.52 -12.29
C ASN A 115 -1.43 -9.37 -11.12
N ARG A 116 -0.75 -9.27 -9.97
CA ARG A 116 -1.12 -10.00 -8.76
C ARG A 116 -2.16 -9.28 -7.90
N ARG A 117 -2.60 -8.10 -8.32
CA ARG A 117 -3.63 -7.28 -7.67
C ARG A 117 -3.35 -7.08 -6.17
N ARG A 118 -2.11 -6.75 -5.83
CA ARG A 118 -1.69 -6.56 -4.43
C ARG A 118 -0.71 -5.42 -4.27
N GLU A 119 -0.70 -4.86 -3.07
CA GLU A 119 0.38 -3.99 -2.64
C GLU A 119 1.68 -4.79 -2.47
N ARG A 120 2.78 -4.25 -3.00
CA ARG A 120 4.11 -4.87 -2.90
C ARG A 120 5.00 -4.10 -1.93
N PHE A 121 4.85 -2.77 -1.85
CA PHE A 121 5.68 -1.93 -1.00
C PHE A 121 4.96 -0.64 -0.59
N ARG A 122 5.22 -0.18 0.64
CA ARG A 122 4.67 1.07 1.18
C ARG A 122 5.65 1.78 2.10
N LEU A 123 6.10 2.97 1.71
CA LEU A 123 6.93 3.82 2.55
C LEU A 123 6.12 5.01 3.06
N HIS A 124 6.09 5.23 4.38
CA HIS A 124 5.31 6.31 5.00
C HIS A 124 6.15 7.15 5.97
N GLY A 125 6.00 8.47 5.94
CA GLY A 125 6.61 9.40 6.90
C GLY A 125 8.08 9.71 6.67
N TRP A 126 8.57 9.56 5.43
CA TRP A 126 9.98 9.73 5.05
C TRP A 126 10.31 11.09 4.43
N ASN A 127 9.34 11.99 4.34
CA ASN A 127 9.47 13.29 3.67
C ASN A 127 10.07 13.17 2.26
N THR A 128 9.56 12.21 1.50
CA THR A 128 10.03 11.87 0.16
C THR A 128 9.58 12.95 -0.82
N SER A 129 10.54 13.68 -1.40
CA SER A 129 10.30 14.73 -2.39
C SER A 129 10.19 14.18 -3.81
N SER A 130 10.74 13.00 -4.09
CA SER A 130 10.65 12.33 -5.39
C SER A 130 10.91 10.83 -5.23
N SER A 131 10.31 10.03 -6.10
CA SER A 131 10.53 8.59 -6.15
C SER A 131 10.56 8.08 -7.59
N LEU A 132 11.34 7.02 -7.82
CA LEU A 132 11.48 6.35 -9.12
C LEU A 132 11.56 4.84 -8.90
N LEU A 133 10.78 4.09 -9.66
CA LEU A 133 10.76 2.64 -9.64
C LEU A 133 11.51 2.10 -10.86
N SER A 134 12.35 1.09 -10.68
CA SER A 134 12.96 0.36 -11.79
C SER A 134 11.89 -0.38 -12.60
N ASP A 135 12.13 -0.59 -13.89
CA ASP A 135 11.14 -1.20 -14.80
C ASP A 135 10.82 -2.66 -14.41
N ASP A 136 11.76 -3.36 -13.78
CA ASP A 136 11.55 -4.70 -13.20
C ASP A 136 10.78 -4.69 -11.86
N GLY A 137 10.47 -3.50 -11.34
CA GLY A 137 9.75 -3.26 -10.10
C GLY A 137 10.49 -3.68 -8.83
N ARG A 138 11.77 -4.07 -8.90
CA ARG A 138 12.53 -4.59 -7.74
C ARG A 138 13.23 -3.50 -6.95
N THR A 139 13.55 -2.39 -7.58
CA THR A 139 14.36 -1.34 -6.98
C THR A 139 13.58 -0.03 -6.98
N LEU A 140 13.40 0.55 -5.80
CA LEU A 140 12.81 1.87 -5.65
C LEU A 140 13.88 2.84 -5.16
N VAL A 141 14.02 3.99 -5.81
CA VAL A 141 14.87 5.08 -5.35
C VAL A 141 13.98 6.20 -4.83
N THR A 142 14.26 6.69 -3.63
CA THR A 142 13.58 7.85 -3.05
C THR A 142 14.57 8.97 -2.74
N ALA A 143 14.17 10.20 -2.99
CA ALA A 143 14.88 11.40 -2.58
C ALA A 143 14.11 12.07 -1.44
N HIS A 144 14.80 12.43 -0.36
CA HIS A 144 14.22 13.13 0.79
C HIS A 144 15.22 14.13 1.35
N PHE A 145 14.75 15.01 2.24
CA PHE A 145 15.60 15.95 2.95
C PHE A 145 15.84 15.47 4.38
N GLU A 146 17.12 15.34 4.75
CA GLU A 146 17.58 15.05 6.10
C GLU A 146 18.58 16.14 6.51
N ASN A 147 18.31 16.85 7.60
CA ASN A 147 19.17 17.95 8.10
C ASN A 147 19.56 18.96 7.00
N ASP A 148 18.59 19.45 6.25
CA ASP A 148 18.76 20.38 5.11
C ASP A 148 19.60 19.84 3.94
N ARG A 149 19.91 18.54 3.92
CA ARG A 149 20.63 17.87 2.82
C ARG A 149 19.70 16.93 2.07
N ARG A 150 19.82 16.90 0.75
CA ARG A 150 19.11 15.94 -0.08
C ARG A 150 19.82 14.59 0.00
N VAL A 151 19.10 13.57 0.45
CA VAL A 151 19.59 12.20 0.59
C VAL A 151 18.81 11.30 -0.36
N LEU A 152 19.53 10.42 -1.07
CA LEU A 152 18.95 9.37 -1.87
C LEU A 152 18.99 8.06 -1.07
N ARG A 153 17.88 7.33 -1.07
CA ARG A 153 17.81 5.96 -0.54
C ARG A 153 17.36 5.03 -1.64
N CYS A 154 17.98 3.87 -1.69
CA CYS A 154 17.64 2.79 -2.60
C CYS A 154 17.02 1.66 -1.77
N TRP A 155 15.86 1.17 -2.19
CA TRP A 155 15.08 0.17 -1.50
C TRP A 155 14.96 -1.07 -2.39
N ASP A 156 15.19 -2.23 -1.80
CA ASP A 156 14.75 -3.49 -2.37
C ASP A 156 13.27 -3.70 -2.03
N VAL A 157 12.43 -3.63 -3.07
CA VAL A 157 10.97 -3.73 -2.97
C VAL A 157 10.54 -5.12 -2.51
N ASP A 158 11.30 -6.18 -2.83
CA ASP A 158 10.95 -7.56 -2.45
C ASP A 158 11.47 -7.97 -1.07
N ALA A 159 12.61 -7.42 -0.66
CA ALA A 159 13.14 -7.62 0.70
C ALA A 159 12.25 -6.93 1.74
N TRP A 160 11.50 -5.91 1.33
CA TRP A 160 10.47 -5.24 2.12
C TRP A 160 9.19 -6.08 2.24
N LYS A 161 9.32 -7.36 2.60
CA LYS A 161 8.18 -8.07 3.18
C LYS A 161 8.03 -7.56 4.60
N PRO A 162 6.83 -7.12 5.04
CA PRO A 162 6.58 -7.07 6.46
C PRO A 162 6.88 -8.48 6.98
N LEU A 163 7.83 -8.59 7.90
CA LEU A 163 8.00 -9.80 8.69
C LEU A 163 6.65 -9.98 9.40
N HIS A 164 5.77 -10.80 8.82
CA HIS A 164 4.71 -11.44 9.56
C HIS A 164 5.45 -12.27 10.60
N LEU A 165 5.70 -11.65 11.74
CA LEU A 165 6.45 -12.19 12.85
C LEU A 165 5.87 -13.59 13.12
N PRO A 166 6.59 -14.70 12.87
CA PRO A 166 6.05 -16.04 13.04
C PRO A 166 6.05 -16.42 14.54
N ILE A 167 5.68 -15.50 15.42
CA ILE A 167 5.52 -15.76 16.86
C ILE A 167 4.17 -16.44 17.14
N GLY A 168 3.23 -16.43 16.19
CA GLY A 168 1.92 -17.07 16.36
C GLY A 168 1.98 -18.60 16.49
N VAL A 169 2.89 -19.27 15.79
CA VAL A 169 2.94 -20.75 15.77
C VAL A 169 3.60 -21.35 17.01
N PRO A 170 4.75 -20.84 17.52
CA PRO A 170 5.32 -21.37 18.76
C PRO A 170 4.46 -21.07 19.99
N ALA A 171 3.82 -19.89 20.06
CA ALA A 171 2.96 -19.53 21.19
C ALA A 171 1.66 -20.33 21.23
N GLY A 172 1.06 -20.61 20.06
CA GLY A 172 -0.14 -21.45 19.95
C GLY A 172 0.11 -22.89 20.38
N LEU A 173 1.24 -23.48 19.98
CA LEU A 173 1.61 -24.85 20.39
C LEU A 173 1.86 -24.96 21.90
N GLY A 174 2.47 -23.93 22.51
CA GLY A 174 2.65 -23.88 23.97
C GLY A 174 1.33 -23.93 24.73
N ALA A 175 0.32 -23.15 24.30
CA ALA A 175 -1.00 -23.14 24.92
C ALA A 175 -1.73 -24.48 24.80
N VAL A 176 -1.62 -25.17 23.64
CA VAL A 176 -2.23 -26.49 23.42
C VAL A 176 -1.60 -27.55 24.32
N VAL A 177 -0.27 -27.54 24.51
CA VAL A 177 0.41 -28.49 25.41
C VAL A 177 -0.01 -28.28 26.86
N VAL A 178 -0.07 -27.03 27.33
CA VAL A 178 -0.53 -26.71 28.70
C VAL A 178 -1.97 -27.16 28.91
N LEU A 179 -2.86 -26.89 27.94
CA LEU A 179 -4.26 -27.33 28.01
C LEU A 179 -4.38 -28.86 28.03
N LEU A 180 -3.63 -29.57 27.20
CA LEU A 180 -3.63 -31.04 27.17
C LEU A 180 -3.11 -31.66 28.47
N LEU A 181 -2.05 -31.09 29.07
CA LEU A 181 -1.52 -31.53 30.36
C LEU A 181 -2.52 -31.27 31.50
N TRP A 182 -3.17 -30.09 31.50
CA TRP A 182 -4.18 -29.76 32.49
C TRP A 182 -5.42 -30.67 32.38
N TRP A 183 -5.88 -30.96 31.16
CA TRP A 183 -7.01 -31.87 30.92
C TRP A 183 -6.71 -33.31 31.35
N ARG A 184 -5.48 -33.79 31.10
CA ARG A 184 -5.04 -35.11 31.57
C ARG A 184 -4.97 -35.21 33.09
N GLY A 185 -4.50 -34.18 33.79
CA GLY A 185 -4.51 -34.13 35.25
C GLY A 185 -5.91 -34.19 35.84
N ARG A 186 -6.88 -33.52 35.20
CA ARG A 186 -8.29 -33.51 35.64
C ARG A 186 -8.95 -34.88 35.51
N LEU A 187 -8.67 -35.62 34.43
CA LEU A 187 -9.22 -36.97 34.22
C LEU A 187 -8.64 -38.00 35.20
N ALA A 188 -7.40 -37.81 35.67
CA ALA A 188 -6.79 -38.67 36.68
C ALA A 188 -7.46 -38.52 38.06
N MET A 189 -7.92 -37.31 38.42
CA MET A 189 -8.61 -37.08 39.69
C MET A 189 -10.02 -37.70 39.72
N VAL A 190 -10.74 -37.71 38.60
CA VAL A 190 -12.11 -38.27 38.53
C VAL A 190 -12.11 -39.80 38.69
N LYS A 191 -11.03 -40.50 38.33
CA LYS A 191 -10.92 -41.95 38.51
C LYS A 191 -10.64 -42.38 39.96
N ASN A 192 -10.06 -41.49 40.79
CA ASN A 192 -9.74 -41.82 42.18
C ASN A 192 -10.92 -41.60 43.16
N THR A 193 -11.99 -40.93 42.75
CA THR A 193 -13.19 -40.72 43.57
C THR A 193 -14.33 -41.71 43.31
N ALA A 194 -14.18 -42.60 42.32
CA ALA A 194 -15.20 -43.60 41.97
C ALA A 194 -14.85 -45.04 42.41
N GLY A 195 -13.79 -45.23 43.22
CA GLY A 195 -13.30 -46.54 43.64
C GLY A 195 -12.99 -46.67 45.13
N GLY A 196 -13.65 -45.87 45.99
CA GLY A 196 -13.57 -45.97 47.44
C GLY A 196 -14.93 -46.26 48.04
#